data_AF-A0A382P7X8-F1
#
_entry.id   AF-A0A382P7X8-F1
#
_cell.length_a   1.000
_cell.length_b   1.000
_cell.length_c   1.000
_cell.angle_alpha   90.00
_cell.angle_beta   90.00
_cell.angle_gamma   90.00
#
_symmetry.space_group_name_H-M   'P 1'
#
loop_
_entity.id
_entity.type
_entity.pdbx_description
1 polymer ?
#
loop_
_entity_poly.entity_id
_entity_poly.type
_entity_poly.pdbx_seq_one_letter_code
_entity_poly.pdbx_strand_id
1 'polypeptide(L)' 'MKKNQIKLKLISKSDYRFLYNLLKERDSRANISHKKMPTYNEHLKFIRSKPYAKWYIAEFGAFKIAS' A
#
# COMPACT_ATOMS: atom_id res chain seq x y z
N MET A 1 8.90 -29.07 -3.36
CA MET A 1 8.25 -27.98 -2.59
C MET A 1 8.41 -26.68 -3.37
N LYS A 2 7.33 -25.99 -3.77
CA LYS A 2 7.48 -24.65 -4.34
C LYS A 2 8.00 -23.75 -3.23
N LYS A 3 9.19 -23.16 -3.40
CA LYS A 3 9.67 -22.08 -2.52
C LYS A 3 8.62 -20.99 -2.60
N ASN A 4 7.94 -20.69 -1.50
CA ASN A 4 7.09 -19.51 -1.43
C ASN A 4 8.01 -18.29 -1.41
N GLN A 5 8.37 -17.81 -2.60
CA GLN A 5 9.20 -16.63 -2.78
C GLN A 5 8.34 -15.39 -2.67
N ILE A 6 8.87 -14.38 -1.97
CA ILE A 6 8.29 -13.04 -1.99
C ILE A 6 8.58 -12.45 -3.38
N LYS A 7 7.53 -11.94 -4.02
CA LYS A 7 7.62 -11.23 -5.30
C LYS A 7 7.32 -9.76 -5.07
N LEU A 8 8.07 -8.88 -5.74
CA LEU A 8 7.80 -7.44 -5.75
C LEU A 8 7.14 -7.09 -7.08
N LYS A 9 5.89 -6.64 -7.01
CA LYS A 9 5.10 -6.23 -8.16
C LYS A 9 4.91 -4.71 -8.11
N LEU A 10 5.16 -4.00 -9.21
CA LEU A 10 4.83 -2.57 -9.28
C LEU A 10 3.33 -2.36 -9.00
N ILE A 11 2.99 -1.34 -8.22
CA ILE A 11 1.58 -1.05 -7.92
C ILE A 11 0.80 -0.77 -9.21
N SER A 12 -0.43 -1.23 -9.23
CA SER A 12 -1.40 -0.99 -10.28
C SER A 12 -2.69 -0.43 -9.68
N LYS A 13 -3.62 0.02 -10.52
CA LYS A 13 -4.90 0.60 -10.04
C LYS A 13 -5.70 -0.37 -9.17
N SER A 14 -5.57 -1.69 -9.39
CA SER A 14 -6.23 -2.71 -8.57
C SER A 14 -5.64 -2.85 -7.16
N ASP A 15 -4.46 -2.26 -6.91
CA ASP A 15 -3.77 -2.30 -5.62
C ASP A 15 -4.17 -1.11 -4.72
N TYR A 16 -4.80 -0.07 -5.26
CA TYR A 16 -5.11 1.16 -4.51
C TYR A 16 -6.01 0.92 -3.29
N ARG A 17 -6.98 0.00 -3.39
CA ARG A 17 -7.82 -0.34 -2.25
C ARG A 17 -7.04 -1.08 -1.15
N PHE A 18 -6.09 -1.93 -1.55
CA PHE A 18 -5.21 -2.63 -0.62
C PHE A 18 -4.32 -1.63 0.13
N LEU A 19 -3.68 -0.70 -0.58
CA LEU A 19 -2.85 0.36 0.02
C LEU A 19 -3.64 1.22 1.01
N TYR A 20 -4.88 1.56 0.68
CA TYR A 20 -5.75 2.32 1.57
C TYR A 20 -6.12 1.55 2.84
N ASN A 21 -6.41 0.26 2.73
CA ASN A 21 -6.69 -0.58 3.89
C ASN A 21 -5.46 -0.74 4.77
N LEU A 22 -4.28 -0.97 4.17
CA LEU A 22 -3.01 -1.05 4.90
C LEU A 22 -2.73 0.25 5.68
N LEU A 23 -3.06 1.41 5.11
CA LEU A 23 -2.94 2.69 5.81
C LEU A 23 -3.84 2.78 7.05
N LYS A 24 -5.04 2.18 7.02
CA LYS A 24 -5.98 2.16 8.17
C LYS A 24 -5.49 1.30 9.33
N GLU A 25 -4.74 0.25 9.03
CA GLU A 25 -4.22 -0.69 10.04
C GLU A 25 -3.05 -0.10 10.84
N ARG A 26 -2.47 1.03 10.38
CA ARG A 26 -1.38 1.70 11.08
C ARG A 26 -1.90 2.38 12.35
N ASP A 27 -1.16 2.21 13.46
CA ASP A 27 -1.43 2.91 14.70
C ASP A 27 -1.43 4.43 14.48
N SER A 28 -2.51 5.10 14.87
CA SER A 28 -2.67 6.55 14.72
C SER A 28 -1.60 7.34 15.48
N ARG A 29 -0.98 6.73 16.50
CA ARG A 29 0.11 7.31 17.30
C ARG A 29 1.49 7.17 16.64
N ALA A 30 1.63 6.30 15.64
CA ALA A 30 2.87 6.09 14.90
C ALA A 30 3.05 7.08 13.72
N ASN A 31 2.00 7.81 13.36
CA ASN A 31 2.03 8.72 12.22
C ASN A 31 2.58 10.11 12.62
N ILE A 32 3.84 10.35 12.28
CA ILE A 32 4.54 11.63 12.54
C ILE A 32 3.91 12.81 11.77
N SER A 33 3.18 12.54 10.66
CA SER A 33 2.64 13.57 9.75
C SER A 33 1.11 13.59 9.60
N HIS A 34 0.39 12.54 10.03
CA HIS A 34 -1.06 12.43 9.82
C HIS A 34 -1.80 12.36 11.15
N LYS A 35 -2.52 13.44 11.50
CA LYS A 35 -3.40 13.47 12.68
C LYS A 35 -4.75 12.76 12.43
N LYS A 36 -5.12 12.51 11.17
CA LYS A 36 -6.41 11.93 10.77
C LYS A 36 -6.28 11.04 9.53
N MET A 37 -7.06 9.96 9.47
CA MET A 37 -7.14 9.07 8.31
C MET A 37 -7.70 9.84 7.09
N PRO A 38 -7.03 9.84 5.93
CA PRO A 38 -7.57 10.47 4.73
C PRO A 38 -8.78 9.71 4.21
N THR A 39 -9.63 10.38 3.44
CA THR A 39 -10.67 9.73 2.65
C THR A 39 -10.06 8.92 1.51
N TYR A 40 -10.80 7.96 0.96
CA TYR A 40 -10.32 7.17 -0.18
C TYR A 40 -10.01 8.05 -1.40
N ASN A 41 -10.80 9.11 -1.64
CA ASN A 41 -10.55 10.04 -2.75
C ASN A 41 -9.26 10.84 -2.58
N GLU A 42 -8.96 11.29 -1.37
CA GLU A 42 -7.68 11.95 -1.05
C GLU A 42 -6.51 10.98 -1.23
N HIS A 43 -6.67 9.73 -0.79
CA HIS A 43 -5.67 8.68 -1.02
C HIS A 43 -5.41 8.44 -2.52
N LEU A 44 -6.46 8.42 -3.35
CA LEU A 44 -6.30 8.31 -4.81
C LEU A 44 -5.56 9.52 -5.40
N LYS A 45 -5.84 10.74 -4.93
CA LYS A 45 -5.09 11.94 -5.35
C LYS A 45 -3.62 11.82 -4.98
N PHE A 46 -3.32 11.35 -3.77
CA PHE A 46 -1.96 11.11 -3.30
C PHE A 46 -1.22 10.07 -4.16
N ILE A 47 -1.83 8.92 -4.50
CA ILE A 47 -1.15 7.95 -5.36
C ILE A 47 -0.89 8.53 -6.76
N ARG A 48 -1.86 9.27 -7.30
CA ARG A 48 -1.77 9.86 -8.65
C ARG A 48 -0.73 10.95 -8.77
N SER A 49 -0.36 11.63 -7.67
CA SER A 49 0.75 12.60 -7.68
C SER A 49 2.12 11.93 -7.81
N LYS A 50 2.18 10.59 -7.89
CA LYS A 50 3.42 9.79 -8.01
C LYS A 50 4.44 10.16 -6.92
N PRO A 51 4.08 9.99 -5.65
CA PRO A 51 4.89 10.46 -4.52
C PRO A 51 6.23 9.70 -4.40
N TYR A 52 6.31 8.52 -5.01
CA TYR A 52 7.50 7.69 -5.06
C TYR A 52 7.84 7.35 -6.52
N ALA A 53 9.13 7.35 -6.85
CA ALA A 53 9.61 6.97 -8.17
C ALA A 53 9.26 5.51 -8.52
N LYS A 54 9.25 4.64 -7.52
CA LYS A 54 8.85 3.24 -7.62
C LYS A 54 8.10 2.86 -6.35
N TRP A 55 6.96 2.20 -6.51
CA TRP A 55 6.14 1.71 -5.39
C TRP A 55 5.70 0.29 -5.74
N TYR A 56 5.97 -0.65 -4.83
CA TYR A 56 5.78 -2.08 -5.05
C TYR A 56 4.77 -2.65 -4.04
N ILE A 57 4.15 -3.77 -4.40
CA ILE A 57 3.45 -4.67 -3.49
C ILE A 57 4.33 -5.90 -3.32
N ALA A 58 4.56 -6.31 -2.06
CA ALA A 58 5.14 -7.59 -1.74
C ALA A 58 4.04 -8.65 -1.73
N GLU A 59 4.21 -9.69 -2.56
CA GLU A 59 3.27 -10.80 -2.71
C GLU A 59 3.94 -12.10 -2.25
N PHE A 60 3.22 -12.91 -1.47
CA PHE A 60 3.62 -14.25 -1.05
C PHE A 60 2.55 -15.26 -1.49
N GLY A 61 2.87 -16.06 -2.51
CA GLY A 61 1.88 -16.92 -3.14
C GLY A 61 0.77 -16.09 -3.79
N ALA A 62 -0.46 -16.25 -3.31
CA ALA A 62 -1.64 -15.49 -3.77
C ALA A 62 -1.97 -14.26 -2.90
N PHE A 63 -1.18 -14.00 -1.85
CA PHE A 63 -1.47 -12.97 -0.86
C PHE A 63 -0.61 -11.74 -1.05
N LYS A 64 -1.22 -10.56 -0.91
CA LYS A 64 -0.50 -9.30 -0.74
C LYS A 64 -0.19 -9.13 0.74
N ILE A 65 1.07 -8.92 1.08
CA ILE A 65 1.53 -8.92 2.47
C ILE A 65 2.15 -7.58 2.90
N ALA A 66 2.62 -6.76 1.96
CA ALA A 66 3.15 -5.42 2.24
C ALA A 66 3.16 -4.52 0.99
N SER A 67 3.45 -3.23 1.19
CA SER A 67 3.66 -2.23 0.12
C SER A 67 4.70 -1.17 0.47
#